data_AF-A0AAD9ZIA5-F1
#
_entry.id   AF-A0AAD9ZIA5-F1
#
_cell.length_a   1.000
_cell.length_b   1.000
_cell.length_c   1.000
_cell.angle_alpha   90.00
_cell.angle_beta   90.00
_cell.angle_gamma   90.00
#
_symmetry.space_group_name_H-M   'P 1'
#
loop_
_entity.id
_entity.type
_entity.pdbx_description
1 polymer ?
#
loop_
_entity_poly.entity_id
_entity_poly.type
_entity_poly.pdbx_seq_one_letter_code
_entity_poly.pdbx_strand_id
1 'polypeptide(L)'
;MESSQLDSQTSIAQGEDPPIADPTINPAPTSLGELGNDNINTHYVQPEVKGIQHLSRKSRKATKSTLQPFEGWEQPPAENRGPYHEYVHELVQAGWDNLKTLDDYMSKDIEDQDLVISVLDITDDHQQKQWPDIHDYTLLKKFIDEQSRTGVKVRLYIAEQRGPLSAGVMEAFGSSLDLDPRFFQWSIKGNKHVLEPSERHRAPYTNIGFGVPKLSTPLRTDAERFKVTVYVKPDDVGDGWTGVFLFSSHSKMALSSRNLISPPNFNSPRPAPTPLSPKSFREIYLETFAYLDLAHATVSPFYAISYLLRLNCLCWDKVITNIRDEDRRINGVSDTTVGHVEEIQRSLSVVQRGGSLGWAGGDSKLTEETRKALEEDFKHLVEQTDLLWVTRDKMATTRRQKSETRWTTLTNTFTYVFAPVTIISGVYGMNVSQISGSNTNPDIWQFFVAIAILNVLIVLFLAVSNWLHIISKHGRKAGAKEVFGFALGRVGK
;
A
#
# COMPACT_ATOMS: atom_id res chain seq x y z
N MET A 1 -25.63 -47.30 -31.46
CA MET A 1 -25.29 -48.15 -32.62
C MET A 1 -24.22 -47.43 -33.40
N GLU A 2 -23.06 -48.09 -33.53
CA GLU A 2 -21.90 -47.85 -34.43
C GLU A 2 -21.14 -46.51 -34.28
N SER A 3 -19.93 -46.44 -33.69
CA SER A 3 -18.59 -46.97 -34.08
C SER A 3 -18.09 -46.36 -35.40
N SER A 4 -17.05 -45.52 -35.44
CA SER A 4 -15.59 -45.82 -35.37
C SER A 4 -14.82 -44.53 -34.96
N GLN A 5 -13.70 -44.46 -34.23
CA GLN A 5 -12.38 -45.13 -34.20
C GLN A 5 -11.52 -45.04 -35.48
N LEU A 6 -10.45 -44.23 -35.43
CA LEU A 6 -9.02 -44.55 -35.71
C LEU A 6 -8.20 -43.24 -35.52
N ASP A 7 -7.31 -43.14 -34.53
CA ASP A 7 -5.90 -43.55 -34.49
C ASP A 7 -4.92 -42.61 -35.23
N SER A 8 -3.98 -42.05 -34.47
CA SER A 8 -2.62 -41.71 -34.93
C SER A 8 -1.67 -41.65 -33.73
N GLN A 9 -0.67 -42.51 -33.80
CA GLN A 9 0.33 -42.83 -32.79
C GLN A 9 1.66 -42.10 -33.04
N THR A 10 2.31 -41.69 -31.94
CA THR A 10 3.76 -41.82 -31.62
C THR A 10 4.84 -41.16 -32.50
N SER A 11 5.71 -40.35 -31.88
CA SER A 11 7.17 -40.55 -31.97
C SER A 11 7.94 -39.87 -30.83
N ILE A 12 8.99 -40.56 -30.41
CA ILE A 12 9.93 -40.33 -29.30
C ILE A 12 11.29 -39.98 -29.93
N ALA A 13 12.03 -39.03 -29.35
CA ALA A 13 13.51 -38.91 -29.37
C ALA A 13 13.87 -37.89 -28.26
N GLN A 14 14.56 -38.17 -27.14
CA GLN A 14 15.89 -38.73 -26.82
C GLN A 14 17.11 -37.94 -27.34
N GLY A 15 17.95 -37.53 -26.38
CA GLY A 15 19.36 -37.07 -26.51
C GLY A 15 19.51 -35.55 -26.64
N GLU A 16 20.41 -34.81 -25.98
CA GLU A 16 21.65 -35.12 -25.23
C GLU A 16 21.99 -33.91 -24.31
N ASP A 17 22.39 -34.16 -23.06
CA ASP A 17 23.37 -33.35 -22.28
C ASP A 17 24.75 -34.01 -22.52
N PRO A 18 25.96 -33.36 -22.38
CA PRO A 18 26.42 -32.52 -21.24
C PRO A 18 27.53 -31.50 -21.68
N PRO A 19 28.58 -31.08 -20.91
CA PRO A 19 28.87 -31.15 -19.47
C PRO A 19 29.38 -29.83 -18.81
N ILE A 20 29.48 -29.96 -17.49
CA ILE A 20 30.12 -29.12 -16.46
C ILE A 20 31.65 -29.11 -16.61
N ALA A 21 32.30 -27.95 -16.39
CA ALA A 21 33.65 -27.85 -15.84
C ALA A 21 33.93 -26.47 -15.19
N ASP A 22 34.11 -26.48 -13.87
CA ASP A 22 34.98 -25.61 -13.06
C ASP A 22 36.10 -26.57 -12.56
N PRO A 23 37.34 -26.18 -12.16
CA PRO A 23 37.59 -25.14 -11.16
C PRO A 23 38.99 -24.43 -11.25
N THR A 24 39.29 -23.64 -10.21
CA THR A 24 40.61 -23.30 -9.61
C THR A 24 41.21 -21.91 -9.90
N ILE A 25 41.31 -20.98 -8.94
CA ILE A 25 42.22 -20.79 -7.77
C ILE A 25 43.13 -19.56 -8.02
N ASN A 26 42.98 -18.56 -7.15
CA ASN A 26 43.83 -17.36 -6.92
C ASN A 26 45.24 -17.75 -6.40
N PRO A 27 46.31 -16.91 -6.51
CA PRO A 27 46.41 -15.67 -5.72
C PRO A 27 47.25 -14.48 -6.30
N ALA A 28 47.10 -13.33 -5.62
CA ALA A 28 47.81 -12.04 -5.75
C ALA A 28 49.33 -12.15 -5.33
N PRO A 29 50.20 -11.08 -5.27
CA PRO A 29 49.92 -9.71 -4.77
C PRO A 29 50.81 -8.49 -5.23
N THR A 30 50.40 -7.29 -4.75
CA THR A 30 51.18 -6.07 -4.34
C THR A 30 51.97 -5.17 -5.31
N SER A 31 51.63 -3.86 -5.31
CA SER A 31 52.47 -2.68 -4.96
C SER A 31 51.67 -1.39 -5.30
N LEU A 32 51.34 -0.44 -4.39
CA LEU A 32 52.09 0.59 -3.63
C LEU A 32 52.69 1.75 -4.47
N GLY A 33 52.24 2.98 -4.18
CA GLY A 33 52.76 4.29 -4.61
C GLY A 33 51.61 5.31 -4.74
N GLU A 34 51.31 6.17 -3.74
CA GLU A 34 51.89 7.53 -3.53
C GLU A 34 51.59 8.48 -4.70
N LEU A 35 51.16 9.74 -4.62
CA LEU A 35 51.05 10.88 -3.67
C LEU A 35 50.02 11.85 -4.35
N GLY A 36 49.40 12.88 -3.78
CA GLY A 36 49.51 13.59 -2.51
C GLY A 36 48.60 14.84 -2.54
N ASN A 37 48.56 15.53 -1.38
CA ASN A 37 48.34 16.98 -1.15
C ASN A 37 47.01 17.63 -1.59
N ASP A 38 46.35 18.53 -0.83
CA ASP A 38 46.74 19.29 0.36
C ASP A 38 45.50 19.96 1.03
N ASN A 39 45.61 20.13 2.36
CA ASN A 39 45.13 21.25 3.21
C ASN A 39 43.63 21.54 3.45
N ILE A 40 43.20 21.40 4.72
CA ILE A 40 43.09 22.50 5.72
C ILE A 40 42.76 21.91 7.13
N ASN A 41 43.60 22.23 8.13
CA ASN A 41 43.35 22.09 9.59
C ASN A 41 42.45 23.26 10.08
N THR A 42 41.55 23.21 11.07
CA THR A 42 41.73 22.82 12.48
C THR A 42 40.37 22.77 13.21
N HIS A 43 40.21 21.72 14.02
CA HIS A 43 39.64 21.64 15.38
C HIS A 43 38.27 22.27 15.76
N TYR A 44 37.30 21.38 16.03
CA TYR A 44 36.85 21.11 17.40
C TYR A 44 36.62 19.59 17.57
N VAL A 45 37.31 19.00 18.56
CA VAL A 45 37.30 17.56 18.87
C VAL A 45 36.22 17.29 19.93
N GLN A 46 35.29 16.39 19.63
CA GLN A 46 34.53 15.64 20.63
C GLN A 46 34.76 14.13 20.41
N PRO A 47 34.83 13.32 21.48
CA PRO A 47 35.39 11.98 21.42
C PRO A 47 34.48 10.99 20.68
N GLU A 48 35.08 10.28 19.73
CA GLU A 48 34.57 9.08 19.08
C GLU A 48 34.26 7.99 20.12
N VAL A 49 33.00 7.56 20.20
CA VAL A 49 32.64 6.23 20.71
C VAL A 49 32.47 5.31 19.51
N LYS A 50 33.38 4.35 19.37
CA LYS A 50 33.36 3.33 18.32
C LYS A 50 32.37 2.20 18.64
N GLY A 51 31.65 1.77 17.60
CA GLY A 51 30.88 0.52 17.51
C GLY A 51 29.37 0.76 17.65
N ILE A 52 28.50 0.34 16.72
CA ILE A 52 28.44 -0.96 16.07
C ILE A 52 27.94 -0.79 14.62
N GLN A 53 28.59 -1.55 13.72
CA GLN A 53 28.31 -1.65 12.29
C GLN A 53 26.83 -1.92 12.00
N HIS A 54 26.17 -0.95 11.38
CA HIS A 54 24.90 -1.17 10.71
C HIS A 54 25.14 -2.11 9.53
N LEU A 55 24.60 -3.33 9.62
CA LEU A 55 24.39 -4.20 8.46
C LEU A 55 23.58 -3.42 7.44
N SER A 56 24.25 -2.94 6.40
CA SER A 56 23.63 -2.29 5.27
C SER A 56 22.71 -3.31 4.61
N ARG A 57 21.41 -3.20 4.90
CA ARG A 57 20.36 -3.78 4.08
C ARG A 57 20.64 -3.31 2.65
N LYS A 58 20.89 -4.24 1.74
CA LYS A 58 20.69 -4.06 0.31
C LYS A 58 19.23 -3.65 0.12
N SER A 59 18.96 -2.36 0.28
CA SER A 59 17.88 -1.69 -0.43
C SER A 59 18.14 -2.03 -1.89
N ARG A 60 17.31 -2.92 -2.45
CA ARG A 60 17.12 -2.94 -3.89
C ARG A 60 16.87 -1.49 -4.25
N LYS A 61 17.79 -0.92 -5.04
CA LYS A 61 17.64 0.39 -5.64
C LYS A 61 16.21 0.45 -6.17
N ALA A 62 15.35 1.19 -5.47
CA ALA A 62 14.21 1.78 -6.13
C ALA A 62 14.85 2.52 -7.30
N THR A 63 14.53 2.08 -8.51
CA THR A 63 14.80 2.86 -9.71
C THR A 63 14.17 4.21 -9.42
N LYS A 64 15.01 5.17 -8.99
CA LYS A 64 14.69 6.57 -9.03
C LYS A 64 14.43 6.81 -10.51
N SER A 65 13.15 6.80 -10.89
CA SER A 65 12.66 7.57 -12.02
C SER A 65 12.84 9.05 -11.61
N THR A 66 14.10 9.47 -11.55
CA THR A 66 14.49 10.81 -11.87
C THR A 66 14.37 10.84 -13.38
N LEU A 67 13.19 11.25 -13.86
CA LEU A 67 13.07 11.86 -15.17
C LEU A 67 14.04 13.05 -15.13
N GLN A 68 15.29 12.82 -15.52
CA GLN A 68 16.14 13.91 -15.94
C GLN A 68 15.42 14.56 -17.13
N PRO A 69 15.24 15.88 -17.15
CA PRO A 69 14.83 16.56 -18.36
C PRO A 69 15.96 16.33 -19.36
N PHE A 70 15.69 15.54 -20.39
CA PHE A 70 16.59 15.40 -21.52
C PHE A 70 16.61 16.75 -22.24
N GLU A 71 17.73 17.48 -22.15
CA GLU A 71 17.99 18.64 -23.01
C GLU A 71 18.11 18.14 -24.45
N GLY A 72 17.18 18.56 -25.33
CA GLY A 72 17.24 18.27 -26.77
C GLY A 72 15.95 17.84 -27.46
N TRP A 73 14.81 17.82 -26.77
CA TRP A 73 13.53 17.56 -27.44
C TRP A 73 12.97 18.85 -28.03
N GLU A 74 13.10 18.99 -29.35
CA GLU A 74 12.25 19.91 -30.11
C GLU A 74 10.80 19.58 -29.77
N GLN A 75 10.09 20.58 -29.23
CA GLN A 75 8.64 20.50 -29.04
C GLN A 75 8.03 20.09 -30.39
N PRO A 76 7.08 19.13 -30.44
CA PRO A 76 6.30 18.97 -31.65
C PRO A 76 5.73 20.36 -31.99
N PRO A 77 5.84 20.80 -33.26
CA PRO A 77 5.42 22.14 -33.64
C PRO A 77 3.99 22.38 -33.15
N ALA A 78 3.67 23.62 -32.80
CA ALA A 78 2.37 24.07 -32.29
C ALA A 78 1.15 23.68 -33.17
N GLU A 79 1.37 23.05 -34.32
CA GLU A 79 0.41 22.69 -35.35
C GLU A 79 -0.45 21.44 -35.05
N ASN A 80 -0.17 20.67 -33.99
CA ASN A 80 -0.93 19.44 -33.66
C ASN A 80 -1.69 19.48 -32.32
N ARG A 81 -1.83 20.64 -31.67
CA ARG A 81 -2.57 20.74 -30.40
C ARG A 81 -4.08 20.80 -30.65
N GLY A 82 -4.82 20.00 -29.88
CA GLY A 82 -6.27 20.12 -29.84
C GLY A 82 -6.73 21.39 -29.10
N PRO A 83 -7.99 21.82 -29.27
CA PRO A 83 -8.51 23.03 -28.64
C PRO A 83 -8.36 23.06 -27.10
N TYR A 84 -8.52 21.92 -26.42
CA TYR A 84 -8.38 21.86 -24.97
C TYR A 84 -6.91 21.91 -24.54
N HIS A 85 -6.01 21.20 -25.24
CA HIS A 85 -4.58 21.33 -25.00
C HIS A 85 -4.08 22.75 -25.22
N GLU A 86 -4.51 23.42 -26.30
CA GLU A 86 -4.12 24.80 -26.57
C GLU A 86 -4.61 25.75 -25.47
N TYR A 87 -5.85 25.57 -24.98
CA TYR A 87 -6.35 26.30 -23.82
C TYR A 87 -5.46 26.12 -22.57
N VAL A 88 -5.05 24.88 -22.27
CA VAL A 88 -4.12 24.61 -21.15
C VAL A 88 -2.78 25.31 -21.37
N HIS A 89 -2.26 25.28 -22.60
CA HIS A 89 -1.01 25.93 -22.95
C HIS A 89 -1.08 27.46 -22.76
N GLU A 90 -2.15 28.10 -23.21
CA GLU A 90 -2.40 29.53 -23.02
C GLU A 90 -2.47 29.90 -21.52
N LEU A 91 -3.11 29.06 -20.69
CA LEU A 91 -3.12 29.27 -19.23
C LEU A 91 -1.72 29.21 -18.63
N VAL A 92 -0.89 28.27 -19.07
CA VAL A 92 0.51 28.16 -18.62
C VAL A 92 1.30 29.41 -19.04
N GLN A 93 1.13 29.88 -20.29
CA GLN A 93 1.75 31.13 -20.75
C GLN A 93 1.27 32.35 -19.96
N ALA A 94 0.01 32.35 -19.50
CA ALA A 94 -0.56 33.40 -18.66
C ALA A 94 -0.09 33.36 -17.19
N GLY A 95 0.75 32.38 -16.80
CA GLY A 95 1.35 32.29 -15.47
C GLY A 95 0.73 31.24 -14.53
N TRP A 96 -0.14 30.35 -15.03
CA TRP A 96 -0.64 29.20 -14.26
C TRP A 96 0.40 28.05 -14.25
N ASP A 97 1.54 28.29 -13.60
CA ASP A 97 2.69 27.38 -13.58
C ASP A 97 2.38 25.98 -13.02
N ASN A 98 1.36 25.86 -12.16
CA ASN A 98 0.90 24.58 -11.65
C ASN A 98 0.46 23.65 -12.79
N LEU A 99 -0.15 24.18 -13.85
CA LEU A 99 -0.61 23.41 -15.02
C LEU A 99 0.50 23.01 -16.00
N LYS A 100 1.72 23.53 -15.85
CA LYS A 100 2.83 23.23 -16.77
C LYS A 100 3.06 21.74 -16.98
N THR A 101 2.93 20.93 -15.92
CA THR A 101 3.10 19.48 -16.07
C THR A 101 1.96 18.81 -16.83
N LEU A 102 0.76 19.38 -16.81
CA LEU A 102 -0.33 18.88 -17.65
C LEU A 102 -0.04 19.21 -19.12
N ASP A 103 0.40 20.45 -19.42
CA ASP A 103 0.79 20.86 -20.77
C ASP A 103 1.93 19.99 -21.34
N ASP A 104 3.00 19.81 -20.55
CA ASP A 104 4.12 18.91 -20.90
C ASP A 104 3.66 17.45 -21.08
N TYR A 105 2.62 17.03 -20.36
CA TYR A 105 2.08 15.68 -20.44
C TYR A 105 1.24 15.48 -21.69
N MET A 106 0.34 16.43 -21.98
CA MET A 106 -0.53 16.37 -23.17
C MET A 106 0.26 16.52 -24.47
N SER A 107 1.46 17.10 -24.41
CA SER A 107 2.41 17.14 -25.52
C SER A 107 3.06 15.78 -25.84
N LYS A 108 2.79 14.73 -25.05
CA LYS A 108 3.32 13.38 -25.27
C LYS A 108 2.30 12.50 -25.95
N ASP A 109 2.76 11.74 -26.94
CA ASP A 109 1.97 10.66 -27.50
C ASP A 109 1.99 9.45 -26.56
N ILE A 110 0.86 9.20 -25.90
CA ILE A 110 0.67 8.12 -24.93
C ILE A 110 -0.46 7.25 -25.46
N GLU A 111 -0.12 6.00 -25.81
CA GLU A 111 -1.10 5.03 -26.31
C GLU A 111 -2.16 4.67 -25.25
N ASP A 112 -3.40 4.49 -25.72
CA ASP A 112 -4.51 3.96 -24.92
C ASP A 112 -4.26 2.48 -24.60
N GLN A 113 -3.94 2.17 -23.34
CA GLN A 113 -3.78 0.79 -22.87
C GLN A 113 -5.03 0.31 -22.12
N ASP A 114 -5.71 -0.69 -22.68
CA ASP A 114 -6.89 -1.34 -22.11
C ASP A 114 -8.03 -0.35 -21.75
N LEU A 115 -8.20 0.74 -22.51
CA LEU A 115 -9.25 1.74 -22.26
C LEU A 115 -10.65 1.13 -22.40
N VAL A 116 -11.50 1.37 -21.40
CA VAL A 116 -12.92 1.05 -21.44
C VAL A 116 -13.72 2.21 -20.86
N ILE A 117 -14.59 2.82 -21.66
CA ILE A 117 -15.47 3.90 -21.25
C ILE A 117 -16.91 3.43 -21.38
N SER A 118 -17.59 3.27 -20.25
CA SER A 118 -19.04 3.04 -20.24
C SER A 118 -19.78 4.36 -20.18
N VAL A 119 -20.84 4.46 -20.99
CA VAL A 119 -21.77 5.59 -20.92
C VAL A 119 -23.11 5.12 -20.39
N LEU A 120 -23.56 5.73 -19.30
CA LEU A 120 -24.86 5.49 -18.70
C LEU A 120 -25.68 6.78 -18.73
N ASP A 121 -26.84 6.72 -19.37
CA ASP A 121 -27.82 7.80 -19.37
C ASP A 121 -28.97 7.48 -18.40
N ILE A 122 -29.42 8.50 -17.66
CA ILE A 122 -30.70 8.51 -16.95
C ILE A 122 -31.59 9.54 -17.64
N THR A 123 -32.69 9.07 -18.20
CA THR A 123 -33.64 9.87 -18.98
C THR A 123 -34.61 10.67 -18.09
N ASP A 124 -35.36 11.58 -18.70
CA ASP A 124 -36.35 12.43 -18.01
C ASP A 124 -37.44 11.64 -17.29
N ASP A 125 -37.78 10.45 -17.79
CA ASP A 125 -38.72 9.49 -17.19
C ASP A 125 -38.05 8.55 -16.17
N HIS A 126 -36.84 8.91 -15.73
CA HIS A 126 -36.03 8.17 -14.74
C HIS A 126 -35.76 6.72 -15.14
N GLN A 127 -35.63 6.45 -16.45
CA GLN A 127 -35.15 5.18 -16.95
C GLN A 127 -33.64 5.22 -17.17
N GLN A 128 -33.00 4.06 -17.00
CA GLN A 128 -31.58 3.92 -17.31
C GLN A 128 -31.38 3.38 -18.73
N LYS A 129 -30.40 3.94 -19.44
CA LYS A 129 -29.94 3.45 -20.74
C LYS A 129 -28.42 3.34 -20.71
N GLN A 130 -27.92 2.12 -20.79
CA GLN A 130 -26.49 1.87 -20.95
C GLN A 130 -26.15 1.75 -22.44
N TRP A 131 -25.15 2.51 -22.88
CA TRP A 131 -24.61 2.43 -24.24
C TRP A 131 -23.51 1.37 -24.33
N PRO A 132 -23.19 0.89 -25.55
CA PRO A 132 -22.02 0.03 -25.74
C PRO A 132 -20.73 0.67 -25.23
N ASP A 133 -19.85 -0.15 -24.66
CA ASP A 133 -18.56 0.32 -24.15
C ASP A 133 -17.68 0.86 -25.29
N ILE A 134 -17.03 1.99 -25.03
CA ILE A 134 -16.13 2.69 -25.96
C ILE A 134 -14.68 2.37 -25.58
N HIS A 135 -13.85 2.03 -26.56
CA HIS A 135 -12.50 1.51 -26.33
C HIS A 135 -11.36 2.39 -26.86
N ASP A 136 -11.67 3.51 -27.52
CA ASP A 136 -10.67 4.46 -28.02
C ASP A 136 -11.20 5.90 -27.98
N TYR A 137 -10.28 6.87 -28.02
CA TYR A 137 -10.63 8.29 -27.96
C TYR A 137 -11.37 8.80 -29.21
N THR A 138 -11.21 8.15 -30.37
CA THR A 138 -11.83 8.60 -31.62
C THR A 138 -13.32 8.29 -31.62
N LEU A 139 -13.68 7.09 -31.17
CA LEU A 139 -15.06 6.66 -30.91
C LEU A 139 -15.68 7.48 -29.78
N LEU A 140 -14.91 7.84 -28.75
CA LEU A 140 -15.39 8.74 -27.69
C LEU A 140 -15.77 10.10 -28.26
N LYS A 141 -14.87 10.72 -29.03
CA LYS A 141 -15.12 12.02 -29.66
C LYS A 141 -16.35 11.95 -30.56
N LYS A 142 -16.41 10.95 -31.45
CA LYS A 142 -17.56 10.71 -32.32
C LYS A 142 -18.86 10.54 -31.54
N PHE A 143 -18.84 9.77 -30.45
CA PHE A 143 -20.01 9.57 -29.60
C PHE A 143 -20.49 10.89 -28.98
N ILE A 144 -19.57 11.70 -28.45
CA ILE A 144 -19.92 12.99 -27.84
C ILE A 144 -20.50 13.95 -28.89
N ASP A 145 -19.94 13.97 -30.10
CA ASP A 145 -20.39 14.84 -31.19
C ASP A 145 -21.75 14.41 -31.77
N GLU A 146 -22.01 13.10 -31.88
CA GLU A 146 -23.22 12.56 -32.53
C GLU A 146 -24.40 12.37 -31.57
N GLN A 147 -24.15 12.02 -30.30
CA GLN A 147 -25.21 11.64 -29.36
C GLN A 147 -25.69 12.83 -28.54
N SER A 148 -26.77 13.45 -29.02
CA SER A 148 -27.47 14.50 -28.29
C SER A 148 -27.86 14.05 -26.88
N ARG A 149 -27.84 15.01 -25.94
CA ARG A 149 -28.35 14.85 -24.57
C ARG A 149 -29.84 15.17 -24.45
N THR A 150 -30.55 15.40 -25.57
CA THR A 150 -31.99 15.67 -25.54
C THR A 150 -32.74 14.51 -24.86
N GLY A 151 -33.49 14.81 -23.80
CA GLY A 151 -34.24 13.82 -23.02
C GLY A 151 -33.42 13.08 -21.95
N VAL A 152 -32.18 13.51 -21.69
CA VAL A 152 -31.26 12.89 -20.72
C VAL A 152 -30.96 13.88 -19.59
N LYS A 153 -31.40 13.55 -18.37
CA LYS A 153 -31.06 14.33 -17.16
C LYS A 153 -29.65 14.09 -16.66
N VAL A 154 -29.21 12.83 -16.68
CA VAL A 154 -27.88 12.48 -16.21
C VAL A 154 -27.14 11.68 -17.25
N ARG A 155 -25.91 12.08 -17.55
CA ARG A 155 -24.98 11.28 -18.36
C ARG A 155 -23.71 11.01 -17.56
N LEU A 156 -23.38 9.74 -17.40
CA LEU A 156 -22.16 9.31 -16.72
C LEU A 156 -21.20 8.70 -17.73
N TYR A 157 -20.01 9.26 -17.81
CA TYR A 157 -18.85 8.66 -18.47
C TYR A 157 -17.99 8.00 -17.41
N ILE A 158 -17.90 6.68 -17.47
CA ILE A 158 -17.14 5.89 -16.51
C ILE A 158 -15.99 5.22 -17.25
N ALA A 159 -14.82 5.84 -17.17
CA ALA A 159 -13.61 5.39 -17.82
C ALA A 159 -12.76 4.55 -16.87
N GLU A 160 -12.30 3.41 -17.35
CA GLU A 160 -11.34 2.51 -16.73
C GLU A 160 -10.16 2.38 -17.69
N GLN A 161 -8.95 2.66 -17.21
CA GLN A 161 -7.74 2.55 -18.05
C GLN A 161 -6.57 1.96 -17.25
N ARG A 162 -5.75 1.18 -17.94
CA ARG A 162 -4.55 0.60 -17.38
C ARG A 162 -3.39 1.55 -17.59
N GLY A 163 -3.02 2.24 -16.52
CA GLY A 163 -1.87 3.15 -16.54
C GLY A 163 -2.26 4.60 -16.86
N PRO A 164 -1.39 5.37 -17.54
CA PRO A 164 -1.59 6.78 -17.80
C PRO A 164 -2.73 7.05 -18.79
N LEU A 165 -3.59 8.03 -18.52
CA LEU A 165 -4.66 8.47 -19.42
C LEU A 165 -4.08 9.15 -20.66
N SER A 166 -4.52 8.80 -21.86
CA SER A 166 -3.97 9.38 -23.09
C SER A 166 -4.35 10.85 -23.26
N ALA A 167 -3.51 11.58 -23.98
CA ALA A 167 -3.80 12.97 -24.34
C ALA A 167 -5.08 13.09 -25.19
N GLY A 168 -5.36 12.11 -26.06
CA GLY A 168 -6.58 12.09 -26.88
C GLY A 168 -7.86 11.98 -26.06
N VAL A 169 -7.87 11.15 -25.00
CA VAL A 169 -9.02 11.07 -24.09
C VAL A 169 -9.17 12.34 -23.25
N MET A 170 -8.06 12.92 -22.77
CA MET A 170 -8.09 14.20 -22.06
C MET A 170 -8.63 15.32 -22.95
N GLU A 171 -8.21 15.36 -24.21
CA GLU A 171 -8.68 16.32 -25.21
C GLU A 171 -10.18 16.14 -25.44
N ALA A 172 -10.65 14.93 -25.77
CA ALA A 172 -12.06 14.66 -26.05
C ALA A 172 -12.99 15.01 -24.86
N PHE A 173 -12.61 14.62 -23.64
CA PHE A 173 -13.41 14.98 -22.46
C PHE A 173 -13.28 16.47 -22.12
N GLY A 174 -12.07 17.01 -22.15
CA GLY A 174 -11.77 18.39 -21.79
C GLY A 174 -12.47 19.38 -22.70
N SER A 175 -12.36 19.19 -24.03
CA SER A 175 -12.95 20.09 -25.02
C SER A 175 -14.47 20.01 -25.02
N SER A 176 -15.04 18.82 -24.92
CA SER A 176 -16.48 18.64 -25.13
C SER A 176 -17.30 18.83 -23.85
N LEU A 177 -16.68 18.71 -22.67
CA LEU A 177 -17.34 18.90 -21.38
C LEU A 177 -16.82 20.12 -20.62
N ASP A 178 -15.93 20.93 -21.20
CA ASP A 178 -15.27 22.09 -20.55
C ASP A 178 -14.71 21.73 -19.16
N LEU A 179 -13.97 20.61 -19.07
CA LEU A 179 -13.46 20.15 -17.78
C LEU A 179 -12.35 21.07 -17.28
N ASP A 180 -12.35 21.35 -15.99
CA ASP A 180 -11.26 22.10 -15.35
C ASP A 180 -9.90 21.38 -15.55
N PRO A 181 -8.86 22.01 -16.12
CA PRO A 181 -7.54 21.39 -16.33
C PRO A 181 -6.94 20.74 -15.08
N ARG A 182 -7.24 21.29 -13.90
CA ARG A 182 -6.75 20.76 -12.63
C ARG A 182 -7.27 19.35 -12.35
N PHE A 183 -8.40 18.95 -12.95
CA PHE A 183 -8.93 17.57 -12.89
C PHE A 183 -7.96 16.54 -13.49
N PHE A 184 -7.44 16.81 -14.68
CA PHE A 184 -6.49 15.91 -15.36
C PHE A 184 -5.10 16.00 -14.74
N GLN A 185 -4.65 17.20 -14.39
CA GLN A 185 -3.38 17.41 -13.68
C GLN A 185 -3.30 16.55 -12.41
N TRP A 186 -4.39 16.46 -11.64
CA TRP A 186 -4.45 15.63 -10.44
C TRP A 186 -4.47 14.13 -10.75
N SER A 187 -5.16 13.75 -11.81
CA SER A 187 -5.25 12.36 -12.28
C SER A 187 -3.88 11.84 -12.75
N ILE A 188 -3.03 12.71 -13.33
CA ILE A 188 -1.66 12.39 -13.77
C ILE A 188 -0.68 12.29 -12.59
N LYS A 189 -0.65 13.27 -11.68
CA LYS A 189 0.40 13.35 -10.64
C LYS A 189 0.13 12.52 -9.38
N GLY A 190 -1.09 12.07 -9.15
CA GLY A 190 -1.45 11.36 -7.91
C GLY A 190 -1.15 12.19 -6.66
N ASN A 191 -0.63 11.55 -5.59
CA ASN A 191 -0.36 12.18 -4.28
C ASN A 191 0.87 13.12 -4.26
N LYS A 192 1.58 13.31 -5.38
CA LYS A 192 2.78 14.14 -5.43
C LYS A 192 2.51 15.63 -5.68
N HIS A 193 1.28 15.99 -6.06
CA HIS A 193 0.87 17.40 -6.13
C HIS A 193 0.27 17.82 -4.78
N VAL A 194 1.00 18.65 -4.05
CA VAL A 194 0.41 19.41 -2.95
C VAL A 194 -0.25 20.61 -3.59
N LEU A 195 -1.56 20.53 -3.88
CA LEU A 195 -2.31 21.76 -4.09
C LEU A 195 -2.35 22.53 -2.77
N GLU A 196 -2.20 23.84 -2.85
CA GLU A 196 -2.42 24.70 -1.71
C GLU A 196 -3.85 24.51 -1.17
N PRO A 197 -4.07 24.62 0.14
CA PRO A 197 -5.42 24.48 0.72
C PRO A 197 -6.47 25.35 0.01
N SER A 198 -6.10 26.56 -0.39
CA SER A 198 -6.91 27.52 -1.16
C SER A 198 -7.45 26.95 -2.48
N GLU A 199 -6.65 26.17 -3.20
CA GLU A 199 -7.00 25.57 -4.49
C GLU A 199 -7.92 24.34 -4.32
N ARG A 200 -7.79 23.62 -3.20
CA ARG A 200 -8.61 22.42 -2.90
C ARG A 200 -10.06 22.76 -2.57
N HIS A 201 -10.32 23.94 -2.03
CA HIS A 201 -11.66 24.36 -1.59
C HIS A 201 -12.56 24.88 -2.71
N ARG A 202 -12.15 24.82 -3.99
CA ARG A 202 -12.97 25.29 -5.12
C ARG A 202 -13.02 24.32 -6.31
N ALA A 203 -12.53 23.10 -6.13
CA ALA A 203 -12.48 22.11 -7.21
C ALA A 203 -13.86 21.44 -7.41
N PRO A 204 -14.42 21.42 -8.64
CA PRO A 204 -15.67 20.71 -8.98
C PRO A 204 -15.48 19.18 -9.10
N TYR A 205 -14.43 18.64 -8.49
CA TYR A 205 -14.10 17.22 -8.54
C TYR A 205 -13.57 16.72 -7.20
N THR A 206 -13.65 15.40 -7.02
CA THR A 206 -13.19 14.70 -5.83
C THR A 206 -12.33 13.49 -6.20
N ASN A 207 -11.50 13.05 -5.26
CA ASN A 207 -10.66 11.87 -5.44
C ASN A 207 -10.95 10.87 -4.32
N ILE A 208 -11.28 9.64 -4.71
CA ILE A 208 -11.61 8.55 -3.82
C ILE A 208 -10.48 7.51 -3.93
N GLY A 209 -9.70 7.33 -2.87
CA GLY A 209 -8.61 6.37 -2.81
C GLY A 209 -9.11 4.98 -2.39
N PHE A 210 -8.89 3.97 -3.22
CA PHE A 210 -9.24 2.58 -2.96
C PHE A 210 -8.01 1.78 -2.54
N GLY A 211 -8.24 0.81 -1.65
CA GLY A 211 -7.28 -0.24 -1.31
C GLY A 211 -7.93 -1.60 -1.39
N VAL A 212 -7.32 -2.53 -2.12
CA VAL A 212 -7.83 -3.89 -2.30
C VAL A 212 -6.74 -4.89 -1.98
N PRO A 213 -7.03 -6.00 -1.27
CA PRO A 213 -6.05 -7.04 -1.02
C PRO A 213 -5.45 -7.57 -2.34
N LYS A 214 -4.12 -7.59 -2.42
CA LYS A 214 -3.41 -8.04 -3.62
C LYS A 214 -3.34 -9.57 -3.62
N LEU A 215 -4.14 -10.19 -4.47
CA LEU A 215 -4.22 -11.66 -4.56
C LEU A 215 -2.97 -12.30 -5.18
N SER A 216 -2.17 -11.54 -5.92
CA SER A 216 -0.96 -12.04 -6.61
C SER A 216 0.27 -12.12 -5.72
N THR A 217 0.24 -11.56 -4.51
CA THR A 217 1.35 -11.58 -3.57
C THR A 217 1.15 -12.62 -2.47
N PRO A 218 2.23 -13.28 -2.00
CA PRO A 218 2.13 -14.26 -0.92
C PRO A 218 1.77 -13.62 0.43
N LEU A 219 2.02 -12.31 0.58
CA LEU A 219 1.67 -11.54 1.76
C LEU A 219 0.19 -11.15 1.72
N ARG A 220 -0.59 -11.68 2.66
CA ARG A 220 -2.05 -11.45 2.78
C ARG A 220 -2.43 -10.01 3.10
N THR A 221 -1.46 -9.27 3.62
CA THR A 221 -1.54 -7.88 4.06
C THR A 221 -1.18 -6.88 2.96
N ASP A 222 -0.67 -7.33 1.83
CA ASP A 222 -0.36 -6.45 0.70
C ASP A 222 -1.67 -5.95 0.09
N ALA A 223 -1.75 -4.64 -0.13
CA ALA A 223 -2.90 -4.00 -0.76
C ALA A 223 -2.46 -3.29 -2.03
N GLU A 224 -3.17 -3.54 -3.12
CA GLU A 224 -3.14 -2.71 -4.32
C GLU A 224 -3.92 -1.44 -4.05
N ARG A 225 -3.32 -0.28 -4.32
CA ARG A 225 -3.95 1.03 -4.16
C ARG A 225 -4.18 1.65 -5.52
N PHE A 226 -5.38 2.19 -5.71
CA PHE A 226 -5.73 2.95 -6.90
C PHE A 226 -6.69 4.07 -6.54
N LYS A 227 -7.02 4.91 -7.50
CA LYS A 227 -7.86 6.10 -7.29
C LYS A 227 -9.00 6.12 -8.27
N VAL A 228 -10.08 6.74 -7.83
CA VAL A 228 -11.20 7.14 -8.69
C VAL A 228 -11.34 8.65 -8.58
N THR A 229 -11.06 9.35 -9.68
CA THR A 229 -11.30 10.80 -9.75
C THR A 229 -12.69 11.02 -10.34
N VAL A 230 -13.53 11.79 -9.65
CA VAL A 230 -14.91 12.05 -10.04
C VAL A 230 -15.10 13.54 -10.28
N TYR A 231 -15.53 13.90 -11.47
CA TYR A 231 -15.94 15.25 -11.85
C TYR A 231 -17.45 15.27 -12.08
N VAL A 232 -18.12 16.33 -11.62
CA VAL A 232 -19.55 16.53 -11.88
C VAL A 232 -19.74 17.95 -12.42
N LYS A 233 -20.34 18.06 -13.60
CA LYS A 233 -20.75 19.31 -14.23
C LYS A 233 -22.28 19.40 -14.19
N PRO A 234 -22.89 20.42 -13.57
CA PRO A 234 -24.31 20.67 -13.76
C PRO A 234 -24.60 21.07 -15.21
N ASP A 235 -25.77 20.74 -15.71
CA ASP A 235 -26.19 21.18 -17.04
C ASP A 235 -26.47 22.68 -17.06
N ASP A 236 -26.38 23.31 -18.25
CA ASP A 236 -26.56 24.75 -18.41
C ASP A 236 -27.93 25.25 -17.92
N VAL A 237 -28.96 24.39 -18.01
CA VAL A 237 -30.33 24.66 -17.55
C VAL A 237 -30.51 24.32 -16.06
N GLY A 238 -29.60 23.53 -15.48
CA GLY A 238 -29.61 23.13 -14.07
C GLY A 238 -30.57 22.00 -13.69
N ASP A 239 -31.28 21.38 -14.65
CA ASP A 239 -32.22 20.26 -14.41
C ASP A 239 -31.56 18.87 -14.49
N GLY A 240 -30.23 18.84 -14.64
CA GLY A 240 -29.45 17.64 -14.88
C GLY A 240 -27.96 17.86 -14.63
N TRP A 241 -27.17 16.80 -14.83
CA TRP A 241 -25.72 16.86 -14.67
C TRP A 241 -24.98 15.78 -15.47
N THR A 242 -23.74 16.08 -15.84
CA THR A 242 -22.79 15.11 -16.42
C THR A 242 -21.71 14.75 -15.42
N GLY A 243 -21.43 13.46 -15.29
CA GLY A 243 -20.36 12.93 -14.47
C GLY A 243 -19.24 12.31 -15.31
N VAL A 244 -17.98 12.58 -14.95
CA VAL A 244 -16.81 11.89 -15.52
C VAL A 244 -16.03 11.21 -14.40
N PHE A 245 -15.90 9.89 -14.49
CA PHE A 245 -15.34 9.02 -13.45
C PHE A 245 -14.14 8.30 -14.05
N LEU A 246 -12.96 8.57 -13.51
CA LEU A 246 -11.70 7.99 -14.00
C LEU A 246 -11.17 6.98 -12.98
N PHE A 247 -11.28 5.69 -13.32
CA PHE A 247 -10.73 4.58 -12.55
C PHE A 247 -9.29 4.32 -12.99
N SER A 248 -8.34 4.53 -12.09
CA SER A 248 -6.91 4.34 -12.37
C SER A 248 -6.45 2.88 -12.23
N SER A 249 -7.35 1.91 -12.35
CA SER A 249 -7.04 0.48 -12.17
C SER A 249 -8.05 -0.43 -12.86
N HIS A 250 -7.55 -1.59 -13.32
CA HIS A 250 -8.32 -2.73 -13.79
C HIS A 250 -8.36 -3.89 -12.79
N SER A 251 -8.12 -3.61 -11.50
CA SER A 251 -8.26 -4.62 -10.45
C SER A 251 -9.66 -5.23 -10.52
N LYS A 252 -9.72 -6.57 -10.58
CA LYS A 252 -10.99 -7.31 -10.57
C LYS A 252 -11.25 -7.90 -9.21
N MET A 253 -12.51 -7.92 -8.82
CA MET A 253 -12.97 -8.49 -7.56
C MET A 253 -14.20 -9.36 -7.78
N ALA A 254 -14.23 -10.53 -7.16
CA ALA A 254 -15.44 -11.34 -7.08
C ALA A 254 -16.32 -10.79 -5.94
N LEU A 255 -17.15 -9.79 -6.28
CA LEU A 255 -18.08 -9.14 -5.35
C LEU A 255 -19.45 -9.01 -6.00
N SER A 256 -20.51 -9.33 -5.26
CA SER A 256 -21.87 -8.99 -5.67
C SER A 256 -22.17 -7.52 -5.33
N SER A 257 -22.72 -6.76 -6.27
CA SER A 257 -23.26 -5.41 -6.05
C SER A 257 -24.31 -5.36 -4.95
N ARG A 258 -24.99 -6.49 -4.67
CA ARG A 258 -25.94 -6.61 -3.54
C ARG A 258 -25.31 -6.45 -2.16
N ASN A 259 -23.99 -6.60 -2.03
CA ASN A 259 -23.30 -6.34 -0.77
C ASN A 259 -23.23 -4.84 -0.43
N LEU A 260 -23.61 -3.97 -1.37
CA LEU A 260 -23.62 -2.51 -1.19
C LEU A 260 -24.99 -1.98 -0.77
N ILE A 261 -26.02 -2.82 -0.78
CA ILE A 261 -27.38 -2.50 -0.33
C ILE A 261 -27.68 -3.17 1.01
N SER A 262 -28.67 -2.62 1.71
CA SER A 262 -29.21 -3.25 2.91
C SER A 262 -29.82 -4.62 2.55
N PRO A 263 -29.61 -5.65 3.39
CA PRO A 263 -30.24 -6.94 3.18
C PRO A 263 -31.76 -6.79 3.25
N PRO A 264 -32.52 -7.62 2.50
CA PRO A 264 -33.97 -7.54 2.52
C PRO A 264 -34.48 -8.05 3.88
N ASN A 265 -35.63 -7.54 4.32
CA ASN A 265 -36.18 -7.82 5.64
C ASN A 265 -36.42 -9.32 5.89
N PHE A 266 -36.39 -9.74 7.15
CA PHE A 266 -36.71 -11.12 7.53
C PHE A 266 -38.09 -11.53 6.98
N ASN A 267 -38.18 -12.70 6.34
CA ASN A 267 -39.33 -13.24 5.60
C ASN A 267 -39.70 -12.59 4.26
N SER A 268 -38.91 -11.66 3.74
CA SER A 268 -39.07 -11.21 2.35
C SER A 268 -38.61 -12.30 1.35
N PRO A 269 -39.13 -12.29 0.11
CA PRO A 269 -38.67 -13.20 -0.94
C PRO A 269 -37.15 -13.08 -1.12
N ARG A 270 -36.45 -14.21 -1.02
CA ARG A 270 -35.00 -14.24 -1.19
C ARG A 270 -34.66 -14.04 -2.66
N PRO A 271 -33.74 -13.11 -2.98
CA PRO A 271 -33.34 -12.92 -4.36
C PRO A 271 -32.55 -14.14 -4.84
N ALA A 272 -32.67 -14.47 -6.13
CA ALA A 272 -32.00 -15.63 -6.71
C ALA A 272 -30.46 -15.52 -6.54
N PRO A 273 -29.77 -16.62 -6.21
CA PRO A 273 -28.32 -16.64 -6.11
C PRO A 273 -27.72 -16.33 -7.48
N THR A 274 -26.78 -15.40 -7.53
CA THR A 274 -26.06 -15.02 -8.75
C THR A 274 -24.64 -15.58 -8.66
N PRO A 275 -24.14 -16.29 -9.68
CA PRO A 275 -22.76 -16.76 -9.68
C PRO A 275 -21.80 -15.57 -9.60
N LEU A 276 -20.80 -15.67 -8.72
CA LEU A 276 -19.78 -14.63 -8.54
C LEU A 276 -18.71 -14.80 -9.61
N SER A 277 -18.69 -13.90 -10.60
CA SER A 277 -17.58 -13.73 -11.52
C SER A 277 -16.68 -12.57 -11.07
N PRO A 278 -15.37 -12.58 -11.40
CA PRO A 278 -14.50 -11.43 -11.19
C PRO A 278 -14.94 -10.28 -12.10
N LYS A 279 -15.26 -9.13 -11.49
CA LYS A 279 -15.70 -7.91 -12.18
C LYS A 279 -14.79 -6.75 -11.85
N SER A 280 -14.64 -5.79 -12.76
CA SER A 280 -13.94 -4.55 -12.46
C SER A 280 -14.77 -3.66 -11.53
N PHE A 281 -14.11 -2.66 -10.93
CA PHE A 281 -14.79 -1.70 -10.06
C PHE A 281 -15.83 -0.86 -10.80
N ARG A 282 -15.56 -0.51 -12.07
CA ARG A 282 -16.53 0.11 -12.97
C ARG A 282 -17.76 -0.77 -13.15
N GLU A 283 -17.57 -2.04 -13.48
CA GLU A 283 -18.68 -3.00 -13.69
C GLU A 283 -19.52 -3.16 -12.41
N ILE A 284 -18.87 -3.32 -11.25
CA ILE A 284 -19.57 -3.43 -9.97
C ILE A 284 -20.39 -2.16 -9.69
N TYR A 285 -19.83 -0.98 -9.96
CA TYR A 285 -20.54 0.29 -9.76
C TYR A 285 -21.73 0.45 -10.73
N LEU A 286 -21.57 0.12 -12.00
CA LEU A 286 -22.67 0.13 -12.99
C LEU A 286 -23.83 -0.77 -12.55
N GLU A 287 -23.53 -1.95 -12.02
CA GLU A 287 -24.57 -2.87 -11.51
C GLU A 287 -25.36 -2.32 -10.32
N THR A 288 -24.85 -1.29 -9.63
CA THR A 288 -25.58 -0.67 -8.52
C THR A 288 -26.78 0.16 -8.95
N PHE A 289 -26.81 0.63 -10.21
CA PHE A 289 -27.92 1.43 -10.73
C PHE A 289 -29.24 0.66 -10.82
N ALA A 290 -29.19 -0.68 -10.84
CA ALA A 290 -30.38 -1.52 -10.73
C ALA A 290 -31.08 -1.44 -9.35
N TYR A 291 -30.40 -0.92 -8.33
CA TYR A 291 -30.91 -0.79 -6.96
C TYR A 291 -31.04 0.67 -6.50
N LEU A 292 -30.64 1.61 -7.36
CA LEU A 292 -30.57 3.02 -7.06
C LEU A 292 -31.92 3.66 -7.42
N ASP A 293 -32.40 4.58 -6.58
CA ASP A 293 -33.55 5.39 -6.94
C ASP A 293 -33.10 6.43 -7.97
N LEU A 294 -33.42 6.16 -9.24
CA LEU A 294 -32.98 6.98 -10.36
C LEU A 294 -33.55 8.40 -10.30
N ALA A 295 -34.75 8.61 -9.73
CA ALA A 295 -35.30 9.94 -9.55
C ALA A 295 -34.43 10.79 -8.62
N HIS A 296 -34.01 10.21 -7.49
CA HIS A 296 -33.10 10.89 -6.57
C HIS A 296 -31.70 11.05 -7.17
N ALA A 297 -31.23 10.08 -7.97
CA ALA A 297 -29.94 10.16 -8.65
C ALA A 297 -29.88 11.31 -9.66
N THR A 298 -31.00 11.62 -10.33
CA THR A 298 -31.06 12.77 -11.25
C THR A 298 -30.88 14.11 -10.54
N VAL A 299 -31.34 14.23 -9.30
CA VAL A 299 -31.29 15.47 -8.53
C VAL A 299 -29.98 15.61 -7.74
N SER A 300 -29.43 14.51 -7.24
CA SER A 300 -28.31 14.51 -6.30
C SER A 300 -27.14 13.66 -6.81
N PRO A 301 -26.04 14.30 -7.29
CA PRO A 301 -24.82 13.59 -7.66
C PRO A 301 -24.23 12.80 -6.49
N PHE A 302 -24.34 13.31 -5.26
CA PHE A 302 -23.91 12.58 -4.07
C PHE A 302 -24.65 11.26 -3.92
N TYR A 303 -25.97 11.26 -4.14
CA TYR A 303 -26.77 10.04 -4.02
C TYR A 303 -26.36 8.99 -5.06
N ALA A 304 -26.13 9.39 -6.31
CA ALA A 304 -25.59 8.50 -7.34
C ALA A 304 -24.21 7.94 -6.97
N ILE A 305 -23.31 8.78 -6.45
CA ILE A 305 -21.93 8.42 -6.09
C ILE A 305 -21.85 7.65 -4.76
N SER A 306 -22.92 7.66 -3.95
CA SER A 306 -22.93 7.02 -2.62
C SER A 306 -22.56 5.54 -2.67
N TYR A 307 -22.96 4.81 -3.72
CA TYR A 307 -22.62 3.40 -3.90
C TYR A 307 -21.14 3.15 -4.20
N LEU A 308 -20.48 4.10 -4.89
CA LEU A 308 -19.04 4.07 -5.07
C LEU A 308 -18.31 4.28 -3.73
N LEU A 309 -18.83 5.15 -2.86
CA LEU A 309 -18.29 5.38 -1.52
C LEU A 309 -18.53 4.17 -0.59
N ARG A 310 -19.67 3.50 -0.70
CA ARG A 310 -19.92 2.22 0.01
C ARG A 310 -18.94 1.14 -0.43
N LEU A 311 -18.71 1.01 -1.74
CA LEU A 311 -17.71 0.10 -2.29
C LEU A 311 -16.31 0.43 -1.77
N ASN A 312 -15.98 1.72 -1.68
CA ASN A 312 -14.72 2.18 -1.08
C ASN A 312 -14.57 1.75 0.37
N CYS A 313 -15.60 1.99 1.20
CA CYS A 313 -15.62 1.60 2.60
C CYS A 313 -15.42 0.07 2.77
N LEU A 314 -16.16 -0.73 1.98
CA LEU A 314 -16.08 -2.19 2.00
C LEU A 314 -14.70 -2.71 1.60
N CYS A 315 -14.05 -2.08 0.63
CA CYS A 315 -12.69 -2.46 0.22
C CYS A 315 -11.67 -2.18 1.33
N TRP A 316 -11.75 -1.01 1.97
CA TRP A 316 -10.88 -0.69 3.09
C TRP A 316 -11.12 -1.59 4.30
N ASP A 317 -12.38 -1.86 4.65
CA ASP A 317 -12.73 -2.79 5.73
C ASP A 317 -12.09 -4.19 5.52
N LYS A 318 -12.13 -4.70 4.28
CA LYS A 318 -11.45 -5.96 3.93
C LYS A 318 -9.94 -5.90 4.09
N VAL A 319 -9.30 -4.79 3.72
CA VAL A 319 -7.85 -4.60 3.93
C VAL A 319 -7.52 -4.60 5.42
N ILE A 320 -8.25 -3.82 6.23
CA ILE A 320 -8.03 -3.73 7.68
C ILE A 320 -8.29 -5.07 8.37
N THR A 321 -9.35 -5.78 7.99
CA THR A 321 -9.66 -7.12 8.50
C THR A 321 -8.56 -8.14 8.17
N ASN A 322 -8.07 -8.16 6.92
CA ASN A 322 -6.98 -9.03 6.53
C ASN A 322 -5.69 -8.76 7.33
N ILE A 323 -5.38 -7.49 7.58
CA ILE A 323 -4.22 -7.12 8.40
C ILE A 323 -4.38 -7.64 9.82
N ARG A 324 -5.57 -7.46 10.41
CA ARG A 324 -5.87 -7.91 11.77
C ARG A 324 -5.75 -9.43 11.91
N ASP A 325 -6.27 -10.17 10.95
CA ASP A 325 -6.22 -11.63 10.97
C ASP A 325 -4.81 -12.16 10.78
N GLU A 326 -4.01 -11.50 9.93
CA GLU A 326 -2.61 -11.84 9.74
C GLU A 326 -1.78 -11.55 11.00
N ASP A 327 -1.99 -10.39 11.65
CA ASP A 327 -1.31 -10.04 12.90
C ASP A 327 -1.61 -11.04 14.03
N ARG A 328 -2.86 -11.53 14.09
CA ARG A 328 -3.25 -12.62 14.99
C ARG A 328 -2.52 -13.92 14.63
N ARG A 329 -2.46 -14.28 13.35
CA ARG A 329 -1.84 -15.53 12.87
C ARG A 329 -0.35 -15.60 13.21
N ILE A 330 0.40 -14.51 13.01
CA ILE A 330 1.85 -14.47 13.26
C ILE A 330 2.21 -14.12 14.71
N ASN A 331 1.20 -13.97 15.59
CA ASN A 331 1.36 -13.52 16.96
C ASN A 331 2.21 -12.22 17.06
N GLY A 332 1.87 -11.25 16.22
CA GLY A 332 2.29 -9.86 16.34
C GLY A 332 2.31 -9.12 15.00
N VAL A 333 3.09 -8.04 14.91
CA VAL A 333 2.93 -7.04 13.83
C VAL A 333 3.46 -7.56 12.50
N SER A 334 2.62 -7.57 11.47
CA SER A 334 3.05 -7.78 10.07
C SER A 334 3.67 -6.51 9.49
N ASP A 335 4.63 -6.68 8.59
CA ASP A 335 5.51 -5.62 8.08
C ASP A 335 4.83 -4.63 7.11
N THR A 336 3.49 -4.54 7.09
CA THR A 336 2.76 -3.79 6.03
C THR A 336 2.50 -2.31 6.29
N THR A 337 2.25 -1.67 5.15
CA THR A 337 2.46 -0.27 4.81
C THR A 337 1.65 0.76 5.58
N VAL A 338 2.32 1.89 5.83
CA VAL A 338 1.78 3.19 6.28
C VAL A 338 0.88 3.80 5.17
N GLY A 339 -0.12 4.61 5.51
CA GLY A 339 -0.93 5.34 4.52
C GLY A 339 -2.41 4.94 4.40
N HIS A 340 -2.90 3.98 5.19
CA HIS A 340 -4.31 3.54 5.14
C HIS A 340 -5.23 4.52 5.86
N VAL A 341 -4.79 5.01 7.02
CA VAL A 341 -5.56 5.95 7.86
C VAL A 341 -5.86 7.23 7.09
N GLU A 342 -4.84 7.79 6.43
CA GLU A 342 -4.97 9.06 5.72
C GLU A 342 -5.93 8.98 4.53
N GLU A 343 -5.96 7.84 3.82
CA GLU A 343 -6.89 7.63 2.71
C GLU A 343 -8.33 7.39 3.21
N ILE A 344 -8.51 6.62 4.29
CA ILE A 344 -9.84 6.41 4.92
C ILE A 344 -10.38 7.74 5.47
N GLN A 345 -9.55 8.52 6.18
CA GLN A 345 -9.92 9.86 6.66
C GLN A 345 -10.24 10.82 5.51
N ARG A 346 -9.51 10.72 4.39
CA ARG A 346 -9.83 11.50 3.19
C ARG A 346 -11.20 11.10 2.63
N SER A 347 -11.52 9.82 2.51
CA SER A 347 -12.85 9.35 2.10
C SER A 347 -13.96 9.84 3.05
N LEU A 348 -13.73 9.79 4.37
CA LEU A 348 -14.65 10.37 5.37
C LEU A 348 -14.88 11.86 5.13
N SER A 349 -13.82 12.62 4.86
CA SER A 349 -13.94 14.07 4.56
C SER A 349 -14.76 14.36 3.30
N VAL A 350 -14.77 13.45 2.31
CA VAL A 350 -15.60 13.57 1.11
C VAL A 350 -17.06 13.33 1.48
N VAL A 351 -17.36 12.31 2.30
CA VAL A 351 -18.72 12.03 2.78
C VAL A 351 -19.27 13.18 3.61
N GLN A 352 -18.51 13.71 4.56
CA GLN A 352 -18.93 14.81 5.44
C GLN A 352 -19.26 16.09 4.66
N ARG A 353 -18.51 16.35 3.59
CA ARG A 353 -18.77 17.48 2.67
C ARG A 353 -19.95 17.23 1.72
N GLY A 354 -20.48 16.01 1.65
CA GLY A 354 -21.48 15.63 0.65
C GLY A 354 -20.92 15.56 -0.77
N GLY A 355 -19.62 15.28 -0.92
CA GLY A 355 -18.94 15.26 -2.21
C GLY A 355 -17.93 16.39 -2.39
N SER A 356 -17.84 16.93 -3.62
CA SER A 356 -17.12 18.18 -3.88
C SER A 356 -18.03 19.39 -3.70
N LEU A 357 -17.43 20.55 -3.48
CA LEU A 357 -18.18 21.81 -3.43
C LEU A 357 -18.83 22.05 -4.80
N GLY A 358 -20.13 22.29 -4.82
CA GLY A 358 -20.92 22.53 -6.03
C GLY A 358 -21.84 21.40 -6.49
N TRP A 359 -21.84 20.23 -5.83
CA TRP A 359 -22.85 19.21 -6.13
C TRP A 359 -24.23 19.67 -5.63
N ALA A 360 -25.20 19.66 -6.54
CA ALA A 360 -26.59 20.01 -6.24
C ALA A 360 -27.31 18.91 -5.43
N GLY A 361 -28.49 19.23 -4.87
CA GLY A 361 -29.39 18.22 -4.30
C GLY A 361 -29.06 17.72 -2.89
N GLY A 362 -28.22 18.43 -2.13
CA GLY A 362 -27.81 18.07 -0.77
C GLY A 362 -28.93 18.06 0.29
N ASP A 363 -30.11 18.62 -0.01
CA ASP A 363 -31.18 18.86 0.98
C ASP A 363 -32.31 17.82 0.94
N SER A 364 -32.25 16.82 0.05
CA SER A 364 -33.26 15.75 0.08
C SER A 364 -33.03 14.84 1.29
N LYS A 365 -34.12 14.55 2.02
CA LYS A 365 -34.08 13.72 3.24
C LYS A 365 -33.35 12.39 3.03
N LEU A 366 -33.60 11.71 1.91
CA LEU A 366 -32.95 10.44 1.57
C LEU A 366 -31.44 10.58 1.34
N THR A 367 -31.01 11.67 0.69
CA THR A 367 -29.57 11.97 0.50
C THR A 367 -28.90 12.23 1.84
N GLU A 368 -29.56 12.97 2.74
CA GLU A 368 -29.05 13.27 4.06
C GLU A 368 -28.94 12.01 4.94
N GLU A 369 -29.95 11.14 4.93
CA GLU A 369 -29.93 9.85 5.61
C GLU A 369 -28.81 8.95 5.07
N THR A 370 -28.66 8.88 3.74
CA THR A 370 -27.58 8.13 3.08
C THR A 370 -26.21 8.66 3.47
N ARG A 371 -26.05 9.99 3.53
CA ARG A 371 -24.82 10.65 3.97
C ARG A 371 -24.49 10.31 5.42
N LYS A 372 -25.48 10.39 6.33
CA LYS A 372 -25.30 10.07 7.75
C LYS A 372 -24.90 8.61 7.95
N ALA A 373 -25.54 7.67 7.25
CA ALA A 373 -25.17 6.26 7.31
C ALA A 373 -23.73 6.02 6.82
N LEU A 374 -23.35 6.61 5.68
CA LEU A 374 -21.98 6.54 5.18
C LEU A 374 -20.97 7.18 6.16
N GLU A 375 -21.33 8.29 6.78
CA GLU A 375 -20.46 8.96 7.76
C GLU A 375 -20.22 8.07 8.98
N GLU A 376 -21.25 7.39 9.47
CA GLU A 376 -21.15 6.41 10.55
C GLU A 376 -20.25 5.23 10.15
N ASP A 377 -20.45 4.65 8.96
CA ASP A 377 -19.65 3.54 8.44
C ASP A 377 -18.16 3.91 8.37
N PHE A 378 -17.84 5.08 7.82
CA PHE A 378 -16.45 5.55 7.72
C PHE A 378 -15.86 5.92 9.08
N LYS A 379 -16.64 6.50 10.01
CA LYS A 379 -16.16 6.76 11.38
C LYS A 379 -15.80 5.46 12.08
N HIS A 380 -16.67 4.46 12.00
CA HIS A 380 -16.39 3.15 12.57
C HIS A 380 -15.14 2.50 11.94
N LEU A 381 -14.96 2.63 10.62
CA LEU A 381 -13.76 2.13 9.95
C LEU A 381 -12.47 2.86 10.40
N VAL A 382 -12.53 4.19 10.61
CA VAL A 382 -11.42 4.96 11.19
C VAL A 382 -11.10 4.46 12.60
N GLU A 383 -12.10 4.32 13.47
CA GLU A 383 -11.92 3.83 14.83
C GLU A 383 -11.32 2.42 14.87
N GLN A 384 -11.79 1.51 14.01
CA GLN A 384 -11.22 0.17 13.88
C GLN A 384 -9.75 0.21 13.44
N THR A 385 -9.42 1.11 12.53
CA THR A 385 -8.05 1.29 12.04
C THR A 385 -7.16 1.85 13.14
N ASP A 386 -7.62 2.84 13.90
CA ASP A 386 -6.88 3.42 15.02
C ASP A 386 -6.64 2.38 16.12
N LEU A 387 -7.65 1.59 16.47
CA LEU A 387 -7.52 0.48 17.42
C LEU A 387 -6.50 -0.57 16.96
N LEU A 388 -6.45 -0.87 15.67
CA LEU A 388 -5.45 -1.77 15.08
C LEU A 388 -4.04 -1.22 15.29
N TRP A 389 -3.80 0.06 15.00
CA TRP A 389 -2.49 0.68 15.17
C TRP A 389 -2.05 0.77 16.64
N VAL A 390 -2.95 1.17 17.54
CA VAL A 390 -2.66 1.15 18.99
C VAL A 390 -2.28 -0.26 19.47
N THR A 391 -2.98 -1.28 18.96
CA THR A 391 -2.67 -2.69 19.27
C THR A 391 -1.29 -3.08 18.74
N ARG A 392 -0.94 -2.67 17.52
CA ARG A 392 0.37 -2.90 16.92
C ARG A 392 1.49 -2.25 17.71
N ASP A 393 1.33 -0.99 18.11
CA ASP A 393 2.32 -0.28 18.93
C ASP A 393 2.55 -0.97 20.27
N LYS A 394 1.47 -1.42 20.92
CA LYS A 394 1.56 -2.21 22.16
C LYS A 394 2.26 -3.56 21.95
N MET A 395 2.02 -4.23 20.83
CA MET A 395 2.70 -5.49 20.50
C MET A 395 4.18 -5.26 20.17
N ALA A 396 4.51 -4.20 19.43
CA ALA A 396 5.87 -3.84 19.08
C ALA A 396 6.69 -3.46 20.33
N THR A 397 6.14 -2.64 21.22
CA THR A 397 6.76 -2.29 22.51
C THR A 397 6.97 -3.53 23.38
N THR A 398 5.98 -4.42 23.48
CA THR A 398 6.13 -5.69 24.21
C THR A 398 7.23 -6.57 23.62
N ARG A 399 7.33 -6.65 22.28
CA ARG A 399 8.40 -7.40 21.59
C ARG A 399 9.77 -6.79 21.86
N ARG A 400 9.88 -5.46 21.81
CA ARG A 400 11.11 -4.73 22.13
C ARG A 400 11.56 -5.01 23.56
N GLN A 401 10.68 -4.88 24.53
CA GLN A 401 10.97 -5.20 25.94
C GLN A 401 11.40 -6.67 26.13
N LYS A 402 10.73 -7.62 25.46
CA LYS A 402 11.13 -9.03 25.48
C LYS A 402 12.51 -9.25 24.84
N SER A 403 12.81 -8.53 23.75
CA SER A 403 14.10 -8.61 23.07
C SER A 403 15.23 -8.01 23.92
N GLU A 404 15.00 -6.83 24.52
CA GLU A 404 15.94 -6.19 25.44
C GLU A 404 16.19 -7.10 26.65
N THR A 405 15.13 -7.67 27.25
CA THR A 405 15.28 -8.63 28.36
C THR A 405 16.08 -9.87 27.96
N ARG A 406 15.86 -10.40 26.74
CA ARG A 406 16.63 -11.53 26.21
C ARG A 406 18.09 -11.16 25.97
N TRP A 407 18.34 -9.99 25.39
CA TRP A 407 19.68 -9.47 25.13
C TRP A 407 20.43 -9.26 26.43
N THR A 408 19.85 -8.54 27.40
CA THR A 408 20.43 -8.32 28.72
C THR A 408 20.69 -9.64 29.45
N THR A 409 19.75 -10.60 29.41
CA THR A 409 19.97 -11.94 29.98
C THR A 409 21.15 -12.65 29.29
N LEU A 410 21.21 -12.64 27.96
CA LEU A 410 22.28 -13.30 27.20
C LEU A 410 23.64 -12.66 27.47
N THR A 411 23.73 -11.32 27.45
CA THR A 411 24.94 -10.58 27.78
C THR A 411 25.38 -10.85 29.21
N ASN A 412 24.47 -10.77 30.19
CA ASN A 412 24.80 -11.06 31.58
C ASN A 412 25.28 -12.49 31.76
N THR A 413 24.58 -13.48 31.23
CA THR A 413 25.00 -14.89 31.30
C THR A 413 26.36 -15.10 30.65
N PHE A 414 26.59 -14.52 29.46
CA PHE A 414 27.87 -14.61 28.79
C PHE A 414 28.98 -13.95 29.61
N THR A 415 28.76 -12.74 30.13
CA THR A 415 29.72 -12.01 30.97
C THR A 415 30.03 -12.78 32.24
N TYR A 416 29.04 -13.30 32.96
CA TYR A 416 29.28 -14.03 34.22
C TYR A 416 30.00 -15.38 34.02
N VAL A 417 29.79 -16.05 32.88
CA VAL A 417 30.48 -17.31 32.58
C VAL A 417 31.89 -17.07 32.04
N PHE A 418 32.04 -16.17 31.08
CA PHE A 418 33.30 -16.00 30.36
C PHE A 418 34.24 -14.99 31.01
N ALA A 419 33.77 -13.94 31.69
CA ALA A 419 34.67 -12.96 32.29
C ALA A 419 35.63 -13.57 33.33
N PRO A 420 35.20 -14.45 34.26
CA PRO A 420 36.13 -15.12 35.16
C PRO A 420 37.16 -15.99 34.41
N VAL A 421 36.72 -16.73 33.40
CA VAL A 421 37.60 -17.58 32.57
C VAL A 421 38.64 -16.74 31.83
N THR A 422 38.23 -15.60 31.26
CA THR A 422 39.13 -14.68 30.54
C THR A 422 40.12 -13.99 31.48
N ILE A 423 39.70 -13.49 32.64
CA ILE A 423 40.59 -12.87 33.63
C ILE A 423 41.65 -13.88 34.08
N ILE A 424 41.23 -15.10 34.38
CA ILE A 424 42.11 -16.19 34.78
C ILE A 424 43.10 -16.53 33.66
N SER A 425 42.61 -16.75 32.43
CA SER A 425 43.48 -17.02 31.28
C SER A 425 44.46 -15.88 31.03
N GLY A 426 44.07 -14.64 31.27
CA GLY A 426 44.93 -13.46 31.19
C GLY A 426 46.05 -13.50 32.23
N VAL A 427 45.72 -13.69 33.52
CA VAL A 427 46.71 -13.76 34.62
C VAL A 427 47.75 -14.86 34.40
N TYR A 428 47.33 -16.02 33.89
CA TYR A 428 48.24 -17.15 33.62
C TYR A 428 48.96 -17.05 32.26
N GLY A 429 48.45 -16.27 31.32
CA GLY A 429 49.12 -15.96 30.05
C GLY A 429 50.17 -14.86 30.17
N MET A 430 50.23 -14.14 31.30
CA MET A 430 51.26 -13.16 31.58
C MET A 430 52.58 -13.87 31.92
N ASN A 431 53.65 -13.54 31.19
CA ASN A 431 55.01 -14.01 31.47
C ASN A 431 55.55 -13.37 32.76
N VAL A 432 55.10 -13.84 33.91
CA VAL A 432 55.61 -13.45 35.22
C VAL A 432 56.52 -14.57 35.72
N SER A 433 57.75 -14.24 36.13
CA SER A 433 58.84 -15.18 36.37
C SER A 433 58.65 -16.13 37.56
N GLN A 434 57.59 -15.99 38.35
CA GLN A 434 57.17 -16.93 39.40
C GLN A 434 55.70 -16.64 39.75
N ILE A 435 54.77 -17.38 39.17
CA ILE A 435 53.41 -17.48 39.71
C ILE A 435 53.54 -18.41 40.92
N SER A 436 53.60 -17.82 42.11
CA SER A 436 53.98 -18.41 43.39
C SER A 436 53.66 -19.90 43.56
N GLY A 437 54.72 -20.70 43.61
CA GLY A 437 54.72 -22.07 44.08
C GLY A 437 56.16 -22.48 44.41
N SER A 438 56.59 -22.29 45.66
CA SER A 438 57.70 -23.07 46.22
C SER A 438 57.31 -24.56 46.21
N ASN A 439 58.27 -25.48 46.37
CA ASN A 439 58.17 -26.96 46.26
C ASN A 439 57.12 -27.70 47.14
N THR A 440 56.04 -27.04 47.54
CA THR A 440 54.84 -27.51 48.27
C THR A 440 53.59 -27.07 47.51
N ASN A 441 53.49 -27.45 46.23
CA ASN A 441 52.46 -26.98 45.30
C ASN A 441 51.06 -27.59 45.54
N PRO A 442 49.97 -26.82 45.48
CA PRO A 442 48.68 -27.35 45.08
C PRO A 442 48.74 -27.71 43.60
N ASP A 443 48.43 -28.97 43.25
CA ASP A 443 48.38 -29.43 41.87
C ASP A 443 47.55 -28.47 41.01
N ILE A 444 48.01 -28.17 39.79
CA ILE A 444 47.28 -27.45 38.74
C ILE A 444 45.80 -27.92 38.63
N TRP A 445 45.53 -29.18 38.96
CA TRP A 445 44.20 -29.77 39.04
C TRP A 445 43.26 -29.15 40.08
N GLN A 446 43.74 -28.73 41.25
CA GLN A 446 42.91 -28.10 42.29
C GLN A 446 42.31 -26.78 41.80
N PHE A 447 43.03 -26.07 40.94
CA PHE A 447 42.56 -24.84 40.31
C PHE A 447 41.45 -25.10 39.29
N PHE A 448 41.62 -26.11 38.43
CA PHE A 448 40.56 -26.54 37.49
C PHE A 448 39.30 -26.99 38.24
N VAL A 449 39.46 -27.69 39.37
CA VAL A 449 38.35 -28.10 40.23
C VAL A 449 37.66 -26.90 40.88
N ALA A 450 38.42 -25.92 41.39
CA ALA A 450 37.85 -24.70 41.98
C ALA A 450 37.06 -23.88 40.96
N ILE A 451 37.53 -23.77 39.71
CA ILE A 451 36.82 -23.10 38.61
C ILE A 451 35.55 -23.86 38.22
N ALA A 452 35.62 -25.19 38.15
CA ALA A 452 34.44 -26.02 37.86
C ALA A 452 33.37 -25.83 38.95
N ILE A 453 33.77 -25.83 40.22
CA ILE A 453 32.87 -25.60 41.37
C ILE A 453 32.29 -24.18 41.31
N LEU A 454 33.11 -23.16 41.06
CA LEU A 454 32.64 -21.77 40.99
C LEU A 454 31.62 -21.58 39.86
N ASN A 455 31.85 -22.17 38.68
CA ASN A 455 30.90 -22.13 37.58
C ASN A 455 29.59 -22.84 37.93
N VAL A 456 29.66 -24.00 38.60
CA VAL A 456 28.46 -24.72 39.08
C VAL A 456 27.69 -23.88 40.09
N LEU A 457 28.37 -23.21 41.03
CA LEU A 457 27.75 -22.33 42.02
C LEU A 457 27.08 -21.11 41.38
N ILE A 458 27.72 -20.48 40.38
CA ILE A 458 27.15 -19.35 39.63
C ILE A 458 25.88 -19.79 38.88
N VAL A 459 25.91 -20.93 38.21
CA VAL A 459 24.74 -21.48 37.51
C VAL A 459 23.60 -21.79 38.48
N LEU A 460 23.90 -22.38 39.65
CA LEU A 460 22.93 -22.63 40.72
C LEU A 460 22.33 -21.33 41.26
N PHE A 461 23.14 -20.31 41.50
CA PHE A 461 22.68 -19.02 41.97
C PHE A 461 21.73 -18.34 40.97
N LEU A 462 22.07 -18.35 39.68
CA LEU A 462 21.21 -17.83 38.60
C LEU A 462 19.90 -18.62 38.47
N ALA A 463 19.95 -19.94 38.64
CA ALA A 463 18.78 -20.81 38.64
C ALA A 463 17.82 -20.46 39.80
N VAL A 464 18.34 -20.33 41.02
CA VAL A 464 17.55 -19.96 42.21
C VAL A 464 16.98 -18.55 42.08
N SER A 465 17.77 -17.60 41.58
CA SER A 465 17.32 -16.22 41.34
C SER A 465 16.15 -16.17 40.34
N ASN A 466 16.22 -16.92 39.24
CA ASN A 466 15.13 -16.99 38.26
C ASN A 466 13.89 -17.69 38.81
N TRP A 467 14.06 -18.75 39.62
CA TRP A 467 12.96 -19.42 40.30
C TRP A 467 12.15 -18.43 41.17
N LEU A 468 12.84 -17.62 41.98
CA LEU A 468 12.21 -16.62 42.85
C LEU A 468 11.48 -15.55 42.03
N HIS A 469 12.06 -15.11 40.92
CA HIS A 469 11.44 -14.12 40.05
C HIS A 469 10.15 -14.64 39.38
N ILE A 470 10.12 -15.91 38.95
CA ILE A 470 8.92 -16.53 38.36
C ILE A 470 7.80 -16.66 39.39
N ILE A 471 8.12 -17.09 40.62
CA ILE A 471 7.14 -17.17 41.72
C ILE A 471 6.54 -15.79 42.01
N SER A 472 7.36 -14.76 42.11
CA SER A 472 6.92 -13.40 42.41
C SER A 472 6.04 -12.81 41.30
N LYS A 473 6.35 -13.08 40.03
CA LYS A 473 5.68 -12.43 38.90
C LYS A 473 4.43 -13.16 38.40
N HIS A 474 4.38 -14.49 38.48
CA HIS A 474 3.31 -15.30 37.89
C HIS A 474 2.51 -16.11 38.91
N GLY A 475 2.87 -16.08 40.19
CA GLY A 475 2.16 -16.83 41.25
C GLY A 475 2.18 -18.35 41.10
N ARG A 476 2.98 -18.88 40.17
CA ARG A 476 3.09 -20.32 39.84
C ARG A 476 4.48 -20.84 40.18
N LYS A 477 4.56 -22.07 40.68
CA LYS A 477 5.82 -22.81 40.83
C LYS A 477 6.36 -23.21 39.44
N ALA A 478 7.54 -22.73 39.08
CA ALA A 478 8.23 -23.12 37.85
C ALA A 478 8.68 -24.58 37.93
N GLY A 479 8.62 -25.31 36.80
CA GLY A 479 9.16 -26.67 36.74
C GLY A 479 10.68 -26.65 36.69
N ALA A 480 11.36 -27.67 37.26
CA ALA A 480 12.83 -27.74 37.26
C ALA A 480 13.45 -27.59 35.86
N LYS A 481 12.77 -28.06 34.82
CA LYS A 481 13.18 -27.93 33.41
C LYS A 481 13.16 -26.48 32.90
N GLU A 482 12.22 -25.65 33.34
CA GLU A 482 12.15 -24.22 32.98
C GLU A 482 13.27 -23.43 33.67
N VAL A 483 13.57 -23.76 34.92
CA VAL A 483 14.57 -23.07 35.74
C VAL A 483 15.99 -23.38 35.26
N PHE A 484 16.31 -24.66 35.04
CA PHE A 484 17.60 -25.07 34.49
C PHE A 484 17.74 -24.68 33.01
N GLY A 485 16.66 -24.70 32.23
CA GLY A 485 16.66 -24.23 30.84
C GLY A 485 17.04 -22.75 30.73
N PHE A 486 16.51 -21.90 31.62
CA PHE A 486 16.90 -20.50 31.69
C PHE A 486 18.38 -20.30 32.08
N ALA A 487 18.86 -21.02 33.11
CA ALA A 487 20.24 -20.92 33.59
C ALA A 487 21.27 -21.40 32.55
N LEU A 488 20.88 -22.34 31.68
CA LEU A 488 21.70 -22.84 30.57
C LEU A 488 21.49 -22.08 29.25
N GLY A 489 20.69 -21.00 29.24
CA GLY A 489 20.38 -20.23 28.03
C GLY A 489 19.48 -20.94 27.02
N ARG A 490 18.98 -22.14 27.34
CA ARG A 490 17.96 -22.87 26.57
C ARG A 490 16.57 -22.56 27.09
N VAL A 491 16.03 -21.42 26.69
CA VAL A 491 14.59 -21.16 26.87
C VAL A 491 13.86 -21.81 25.69
N GLY A 492 13.30 -22.99 25.94
CA GLY A 492 12.54 -23.77 24.98
C GLY A 492 11.21 -23.10 24.59
N LYS A 493 10.76 -23.48 23.39
CA LYS A 493 9.41 -23.30 22.84
C LYS A 493 8.31 -23.71 23.81
#